data_AF-A0A0C3BCG7-F1
#
_entry.id   AF-A0A0C3BCG7-F1
#
_cell.length_a   1.000
_cell.length_b   1.000
_cell.length_c   1.000
_cell.angle_alpha   90.00
_cell.angle_beta   90.00
_cell.angle_gamma   90.00
#
_symmetry.space_group_name_H-M   'P 1'
#
loop_
_entity.id
_entity.type
_entity.pdbx_description
1 polymer ?
#
loop_
_entity_poly.entity_id
_entity_poly.type
_entity_poly.pdbx_seq_one_letter_code
_entity_poly.pdbx_strand_id
1 'polypeptide(L)'
;MAAPDVARIVPISDISASNIGQKFRLFGVLVLPEDPTSPVAQLHSITAGKSKADKSTRGKSRVRDVGLGLLVDMSLCVDDRIAALKETASVVMVMGTLEDNSLSGITQSSSVLVDESIILRAILITDASDVNLVAMESAIAQRRAFELDS
;
A
#
# COMPACT_ATOMS: atom_id res chain seq x y z
N MET A 1 -18.95 -24.34 6.63
CA MET A 1 -18.76 -23.33 5.56
C MET A 1 -17.71 -22.35 6.06
N ALA A 2 -16.56 -22.24 5.38
CA ALA A 2 -15.59 -21.21 5.71
C ALA A 2 -16.22 -19.83 5.42
N ALA A 3 -16.07 -18.87 6.34
CA ALA A 3 -16.54 -17.51 6.12
C ALA A 3 -15.93 -16.97 4.81
N PRO A 4 -16.66 -16.13 4.05
CA PRO A 4 -16.09 -15.50 2.87
C PRO A 4 -14.82 -14.77 3.27
N ASP A 5 -13.75 -14.97 2.49
CA ASP A 5 -12.43 -14.39 2.72
C ASP A 5 -12.51 -12.86 2.61
N VAL A 6 -12.69 -12.19 3.76
CA VAL A 6 -12.86 -10.74 3.87
C VAL A 6 -11.50 -10.06 3.82
N ALA A 7 -11.33 -9.13 2.89
CA ALA A 7 -10.13 -8.32 2.80
C ALA A 7 -9.94 -7.47 4.07
N ARG A 8 -8.79 -7.63 4.74
CA ARG A 8 -8.43 -6.87 5.94
C ARG A 8 -8.00 -5.47 5.56
N ILE A 9 -8.46 -4.47 6.31
CA ILE A 9 -8.04 -3.07 6.13
C ILE A 9 -6.91 -2.78 7.12
N VAL A 10 -5.70 -2.58 6.60
CA VAL A 10 -4.48 -2.35 7.38
C VAL A 10 -3.63 -1.27 6.71
N PRO A 11 -2.79 -0.53 7.45
CA PRO A 11 -1.76 0.30 6.85
C PRO A 11 -0.70 -0.55 6.15
N ILE A 12 -0.03 0.03 5.15
CA ILE A 12 1.02 -0.64 4.38
C ILE A 12 2.19 -1.09 5.28
N SER A 13 2.45 -0.37 6.38
CA SER A 13 3.48 -0.71 7.37
C SER A 13 3.33 -2.07 8.04
N ASP A 14 2.13 -2.64 7.99
CA ASP A 14 1.79 -3.88 8.68
C ASP A 14 1.78 -5.09 7.75
N ILE A 15 2.10 -4.87 6.48
CA ILE A 15 2.23 -5.92 5.48
C ILE A 15 3.63 -6.52 5.58
N SER A 16 3.66 -7.86 5.62
CA SER A 16 4.91 -8.64 5.68
C SER A 16 4.71 -10.00 5.00
N ALA A 17 5.81 -10.73 4.77
CA ALA A 17 5.75 -12.09 4.23
C ALA A 17 4.89 -13.07 5.06
N SER A 18 4.69 -12.81 6.36
CA SER A 18 3.79 -13.62 7.20
C SER A 18 2.32 -13.56 6.78
N ASN A 19 1.97 -12.60 5.92
CA ASN A 19 0.63 -12.32 5.46
C ASN A 19 0.34 -12.87 4.05
N ILE A 20 1.27 -13.60 3.44
CA ILE A 20 1.09 -14.18 2.11
C ILE A 20 -0.15 -15.09 2.09
N GLY A 21 -0.92 -15.00 1.01
CA GLY A 21 -2.20 -15.70 0.82
C GLY A 21 -3.41 -15.00 1.45
N GLN A 22 -3.21 -13.92 2.21
CA GLN A 22 -4.32 -13.13 2.78
C GLN A 22 -4.75 -12.01 1.84
N LYS A 23 -6.05 -11.66 1.91
CA LYS A 23 -6.60 -10.51 1.19
C LYS A 23 -6.50 -9.22 2.01
N PHE A 24 -6.09 -8.15 1.34
CA PHE A 24 -5.96 -6.83 1.94
C PHE A 24 -6.68 -5.76 1.15
N ARG A 25 -7.06 -4.70 1.86
CA ARG A 25 -7.50 -3.43 1.33
C ARG A 25 -6.56 -2.36 1.86
N LEU A 26 -5.74 -1.81 0.97
CA LEU A 26 -4.70 -0.84 1.28
C LEU A 26 -5.03 0.50 0.64
N PHE A 27 -4.63 1.57 1.30
CA PHE A 27 -4.75 2.94 0.81
C PHE A 27 -3.34 3.50 0.65
N GLY A 28 -3.09 4.16 -0.48
CA GLY A 28 -1.77 4.64 -0.80
C GLY A 28 -1.77 5.57 -2.00
N VAL A 29 -0.60 6.11 -2.30
CA VAL A 29 -0.33 6.81 -3.55
C VAL A 29 0.18 5.79 -4.55
N LEU A 30 -0.54 5.60 -5.65
CA LEU A 30 -0.13 4.70 -6.72
C LEU A 30 0.81 5.44 -7.67
N VAL A 31 2.01 4.89 -7.83
CA VAL A 31 3.01 5.35 -8.79
C VAL A 31 3.08 4.30 -9.90
N LEU A 32 2.60 4.69 -11.08
CA LEU A 32 2.61 3.84 -12.27
C LEU A 32 4.04 3.71 -12.81
N PRO A 33 4.39 2.56 -13.42
CA PRO A 33 5.70 2.39 -14.05
C PRO A 33 5.88 3.32 -15.25
N GLU A 34 7.13 3.70 -15.54
CA GLU A 34 7.46 4.49 -16.73
C GLU A 34 7.18 3.72 -18.03
N ASP A 35 7.34 2.39 -17.99
CA ASP A 35 6.94 1.50 -19.06
C ASP A 35 5.44 1.18 -18.97
N PRO A 36 4.61 1.66 -19.91
CA PRO A 36 3.16 1.45 -19.88
C PRO A 36 2.76 -0.01 -20.12
N THR A 37 3.69 -0.88 -20.55
CA THR A 37 3.44 -2.32 -20.73
C THR A 37 3.67 -3.11 -19.45
N SER A 38 4.32 -2.53 -18.44
CA SER A 38 4.52 -3.17 -17.16
C SER A 38 3.21 -3.16 -16.36
N PRO A 39 2.71 -4.34 -15.93
CA PRO A 39 1.53 -4.42 -15.08
C PRO A 39 1.84 -4.07 -13.62
N VAL A 40 3.09 -3.76 -13.27
CA VAL A 40 3.53 -3.63 -11.89
C VAL A 40 3.76 -2.16 -11.53
N ALA A 41 2.98 -1.69 -10.56
CA ALA A 41 3.08 -0.36 -9.99
C ALA A 41 3.60 -0.41 -8.54
N GLN A 42 3.95 0.76 -8.01
CA GLN A 42 4.31 0.91 -6.61
C GLN A 42 3.19 1.62 -5.86
N LEU A 43 2.76 1.05 -4.73
CA LEU A 43 1.84 1.70 -3.81
C LEU A 43 2.61 2.23 -2.61
N HIS A 44 2.61 3.54 -2.45
CA HIS A 44 3.35 4.24 -1.41
C HIS A 44 2.43 4.58 -0.24
N SER A 45 2.93 4.43 0.99
CA SER A 45 2.19 4.85 2.18
C SER A 45 2.00 6.36 2.21
N ILE A 46 0.77 6.78 2.53
CA ILE A 46 0.37 8.19 2.65
C ILE A 46 1.10 8.88 3.82
N THR A 47 1.48 8.13 4.85
CA THR A 47 2.08 8.65 6.10
C THR A 47 3.55 9.05 5.98
N ALA A 48 4.22 8.74 4.87
CA ALA A 48 5.65 8.99 4.67
C ALA A 48 6.07 10.48 4.67
N GLY A 49 5.11 11.41 4.64
CA GLY A 49 5.36 12.85 4.50
C GLY A 49 5.06 13.72 5.73
N LYS A 50 4.50 13.18 6.83
CA LYS A 50 4.21 14.00 8.03
C LYS A 50 5.40 14.05 8.98
N SER A 51 6.47 14.70 8.54
CA SER A 51 7.42 15.29 9.48
C SER A 51 6.68 16.38 10.25
N LYS A 52 6.27 16.07 11.48
CA LYS A 52 5.88 17.11 12.43
C LYS A 52 7.07 18.04 12.55
N ALA A 53 6.88 19.29 12.16
CA ALA A 53 7.81 20.36 12.48
C ALA A 53 8.15 20.29 13.96
N ASP A 54 9.44 20.18 14.19
CA ASP A 54 10.16 19.88 15.40
C ASP A 54 9.83 20.86 16.55
N LYS A 55 9.75 20.32 17.77
CA LYS A 55 10.16 21.01 19.00
C LYS A 55 10.20 20.02 20.18
N SER A 56 11.06 19.00 20.13
CA SER A 56 11.53 18.40 21.39
C SER A 56 12.80 17.55 21.26
N THR A 57 13.87 18.08 21.85
CA THR A 57 14.90 17.35 22.62
C THR A 57 15.82 16.34 21.90
N ARG A 58 17.05 16.81 21.66
CA ARG A 58 18.34 16.10 21.73
C ARG A 58 18.25 14.64 22.21
N GLY A 59 18.58 13.69 21.33
CA GLY A 59 18.91 12.32 21.74
C GLY A 59 18.88 11.32 20.59
N LYS A 60 20.03 11.12 19.94
CA LYS A 60 20.43 9.97 19.10
C LYS A 60 19.35 8.92 18.77
N SER A 61 18.66 9.09 17.66
CA SER A 61 18.30 7.99 16.75
C SER A 61 17.87 8.58 15.40
N ARG A 62 18.78 8.60 14.43
CA ARG A 62 18.43 8.90 13.03
C ARG A 62 17.81 7.65 12.42
N VAL A 63 16.58 7.31 12.81
CA VAL A 63 15.73 6.51 11.95
C VAL A 63 15.17 7.50 10.94
N ARG A 64 15.71 7.48 9.73
CA ARG A 64 15.18 8.31 8.64
C ARG A 64 13.74 7.90 8.41
N ASP A 65 12.83 8.86 8.37
CA ASP A 65 11.49 8.72 7.81
C ASP A 65 11.67 8.34 6.34
N VAL A 66 11.59 7.04 6.04
CA VAL A 66 11.61 6.50 4.68
C VAL A 66 10.20 6.03 4.40
N GLY A 67 9.62 6.50 3.29
CA GLY A 67 8.32 5.99 2.86
C GLY A 67 8.38 4.47 2.71
N LEU A 68 7.34 3.80 3.19
CA LEU A 68 7.15 2.38 2.98
C LEU A 68 6.34 2.22 1.69
N GLY A 69 6.84 1.38 0.79
CA GLY A 69 6.16 1.06 -0.47
C GLY A 69 5.93 -0.43 -0.63
N LEU A 70 4.94 -0.79 -1.43
CA LEU A 70 4.60 -2.17 -1.77
C LEU A 70 4.44 -2.31 -3.27
N LEU A 71 4.95 -3.39 -3.85
CA LEU A 71 4.72 -3.72 -5.26
C LEU A 71 3.26 -4.15 -5.45
N VAL A 72 2.63 -3.68 -6.52
CA VAL A 72 1.26 -4.03 -6.87
C VAL A 72 1.23 -4.55 -8.30
N ASP A 73 0.85 -5.82 -8.46
CA ASP A 73 0.54 -6.39 -9.77
C ASP A 73 -0.90 -6.03 -10.15
N MET A 74 -1.05 -5.29 -11.25
CA MET A 74 -2.31 -4.80 -11.78
C MET A 74 -2.81 -5.64 -12.96
N SER A 75 -2.19 -6.77 -13.27
CA SER A 75 -2.52 -7.63 -14.42
C SER A 75 -3.99 -8.07 -14.51
N LEU A 76 -4.69 -8.13 -13.37
CA LEU A 76 -6.11 -8.51 -13.30
C LEU A 76 -7.06 -7.30 -13.31
N CYS A 77 -6.54 -6.08 -13.20
CA CYS A 77 -7.33 -4.86 -13.20
C CYS A 77 -7.60 -4.42 -14.64
N VAL A 78 -8.84 -4.01 -14.93
CA VAL A 78 -9.23 -3.59 -16.29
C VAL A 78 -8.55 -2.27 -16.65
N ASP A 79 -7.84 -2.26 -17.79
CA ASP A 79 -6.98 -1.17 -18.27
C ASP A 79 -7.66 0.21 -18.29
N ASP A 80 -8.96 0.28 -18.59
CA ASP A 80 -9.69 1.55 -18.68
C ASP A 80 -9.71 2.34 -17.37
N ARG A 81 -9.70 1.65 -16.22
CA ARG A 81 -9.66 2.31 -14.90
C ARG A 81 -8.26 2.78 -14.54
N ILE A 82 -7.23 2.02 -14.93
CA ILE A 82 -5.83 2.40 -14.71
C ILE A 82 -5.47 3.58 -15.62
N ALA A 83 -5.95 3.56 -16.86
CA ALA A 83 -5.78 4.65 -17.82
C ALA A 83 -6.47 5.95 -17.39
N ALA A 84 -7.48 5.89 -16.50
CA ALA A 84 -8.10 7.06 -15.91
C ALA A 84 -7.27 7.65 -14.73
N LEU A 85 -6.40 6.86 -14.09
CA LEU A 85 -5.53 7.27 -12.99
C LEU A 85 -4.25 8.00 -13.48
N LYS A 86 -4.31 8.66 -14.65
CA LYS A 86 -3.18 9.24 -15.39
C LYS A 86 -2.44 10.39 -14.69
N GLU A 87 -2.86 10.80 -13.49
CA GLU A 87 -2.03 11.64 -12.64
C GLU A 87 -0.99 10.78 -11.93
N THR A 88 0.29 11.09 -12.14
CA THR A 88 1.50 10.35 -11.72
C THR A 88 1.64 10.10 -10.21
N ALA A 89 0.64 10.45 -9.40
CA ALA A 89 0.60 10.21 -7.96
C ALA A 89 -0.86 10.24 -7.46
N SER A 90 -1.72 9.39 -8.00
CA SER A 90 -3.13 9.33 -7.59
C SER A 90 -3.28 8.59 -6.25
N VAL A 91 -4.07 9.14 -5.33
CA VAL A 91 -4.45 8.45 -4.10
C VAL A 91 -5.49 7.40 -4.45
N VAL A 92 -5.21 6.14 -4.13
CA VAL A 92 -6.07 5.01 -4.50
C VAL A 92 -6.35 4.11 -3.30
N MET A 93 -7.40 3.33 -3.44
CA MET A 93 -7.60 2.11 -2.69
C MET A 93 -7.28 0.92 -3.59
N VAL A 94 -6.40 0.04 -3.13
CA VAL A 94 -6.07 -1.22 -3.79
C VAL A 94 -6.57 -2.36 -2.92
N MET A 95 -7.33 -3.28 -3.53
CA MET A 95 -7.69 -4.55 -2.93
C MET A 95 -7.06 -5.69 -3.71
N GLY A 96 -6.45 -6.62 -3.01
CA GLY A 96 -5.72 -7.72 -3.62
C GLY A 96 -5.38 -8.83 -2.63
N THR A 97 -4.72 -9.86 -3.14
CA THR A 97 -4.14 -10.93 -2.33
C THR A 97 -2.63 -10.73 -2.28
N LEU A 98 -2.04 -10.86 -1.10
CA LEU A 98 -0.58 -10.78 -0.98
C LEU A 98 0.05 -12.08 -1.47
N GLU A 99 1.01 -11.97 -2.37
CA GLU A 99 1.72 -13.10 -2.98
C GLU A 99 3.24 -12.94 -2.79
N ASP A 100 3.95 -14.06 -2.94
CA ASP A 100 5.41 -14.10 -2.94
C ASP A 100 5.95 -13.64 -4.30
N ASN A 101 6.81 -12.62 -4.32
CA ASN A 101 7.41 -12.07 -5.55
C ASN A 101 8.71 -12.79 -5.96
N SER A 102 9.20 -13.74 -5.15
CA SER A 102 10.44 -14.48 -5.44
C SER A 102 10.37 -15.29 -6.75
N LEU A 103 9.16 -15.66 -7.19
CA LEU A 103 8.94 -16.42 -8.42
C LEU A 103 8.87 -15.55 -9.68
N SER A 104 8.49 -14.29 -9.54
CA SER A 104 8.29 -13.36 -10.65
C SER A 104 9.54 -12.56 -11.00
N GLY A 105 10.51 -12.45 -10.09
CA GLY A 105 11.81 -11.81 -10.35
C GLY A 105 11.70 -10.31 -10.70
N ILE A 106 10.58 -9.67 -10.32
CA ILE A 106 10.33 -8.26 -10.60
C ILE A 106 11.14 -7.44 -9.61
N THR A 107 12.23 -6.83 -10.09
CA THR A 107 13.04 -5.85 -9.35
C THR A 107 12.76 -4.46 -9.90
N GLN A 108 12.46 -3.48 -9.05
CA GLN A 108 12.29 -2.10 -9.47
C GLN A 108 13.23 -1.18 -8.69
N SER A 109 14.00 -0.38 -9.41
CA SER A 109 14.91 0.61 -8.85
C SER A 109 14.14 1.73 -8.14
N SER A 110 13.73 1.53 -6.89
CA SER A 110 13.03 2.56 -6.10
C SER A 110 13.94 3.23 -5.09
N SER A 111 13.78 4.54 -4.92
CA SER A 111 14.39 5.33 -3.84
C SER A 111 13.69 5.14 -2.48
N VAL A 112 12.57 4.41 -2.49
CA VAL A 112 11.71 4.09 -1.34
C VAL A 112 12.03 2.68 -0.86
N LEU A 113 11.96 2.42 0.45
CA LEU A 113 12.12 1.07 0.99
C LEU A 113 10.89 0.25 0.61
N VAL A 114 11.00 -0.47 -0.50
CA VAL A 114 10.01 -1.43 -0.99
C VAL A 114 10.51 -2.81 -0.63
N ASP A 115 9.67 -3.61 0.02
CA ASP A 115 9.95 -5.04 0.20
C ASP A 115 9.69 -5.76 -1.13
N GLU A 116 10.75 -6.03 -1.88
CA GLU A 116 10.67 -6.72 -3.17
C GLU A 116 10.36 -8.22 -3.03
N SER A 117 10.32 -8.79 -1.81
CA SER A 117 9.99 -10.20 -1.62
C SER A 117 8.49 -10.49 -1.72
N ILE A 118 7.65 -9.46 -1.65
CA ILE A 118 6.20 -9.58 -1.65
C ILE A 118 5.56 -8.65 -2.68
N ILE A 119 4.44 -9.10 -3.24
CA ILE A 119 3.66 -8.34 -4.21
C ILE A 119 2.18 -8.46 -3.90
N LEU A 120 1.44 -7.37 -4.01
CA LEU A 120 -0.01 -7.39 -3.88
C LEU A 120 -0.61 -7.61 -5.26
N ARG A 121 -1.20 -8.77 -5.50
CA ARG A 121 -1.94 -9.03 -6.73
C ARG A 121 -3.31 -8.37 -6.65
N ALA A 122 -3.44 -7.21 -7.28
CA ALA A 122 -4.62 -6.39 -7.23
C ALA A 122 -5.76 -7.00 -8.05
N ILE A 123 -6.93 -7.10 -7.42
CA ILE A 123 -8.20 -7.47 -8.07
C ILE A 123 -9.11 -6.26 -8.29
N LEU A 124 -8.87 -5.18 -7.54
CA LEU A 124 -9.63 -3.94 -7.64
C LEU A 124 -8.74 -2.77 -7.27
N ILE A 125 -8.75 -1.76 -8.13
CA ILE A 125 -8.16 -0.44 -7.88
C ILE A 125 -9.28 0.58 -8.07
N THR A 126 -9.41 1.49 -7.11
CA THR A 126 -10.38 2.58 -7.17
C THR A 126 -9.71 3.89 -6.80
N ASP A 127 -10.08 4.95 -7.52
CA ASP A 127 -9.72 6.31 -7.14
C ASP A 127 -10.24 6.61 -5.72
N ALA A 128 -9.38 7.24 -4.93
CA ALA A 128 -9.62 7.67 -3.57
C ALA A 128 -9.08 9.10 -3.33
N SER A 129 -8.90 9.88 -4.40
CA SER A 129 -8.47 11.28 -4.39
C SER A 129 -9.27 12.17 -3.41
N ASP A 130 -10.59 11.97 -3.35
CA ASP A 130 -11.50 12.73 -2.48
C ASP A 130 -11.56 12.20 -1.03
N VAL A 131 -10.84 11.11 -0.72
CA VAL A 131 -10.89 10.52 0.62
C VAL A 131 -10.08 11.38 1.59
N ASN A 132 -10.69 11.75 2.73
CA ASN A 132 -9.96 12.33 3.84
C ASN A 132 -9.07 11.28 4.50
N LEU A 133 -7.79 11.26 4.08
CA LEU A 133 -6.81 10.27 4.52
C LEU A 133 -6.59 10.28 6.04
N VAL A 134 -6.68 11.45 6.68
CA VAL A 134 -6.54 11.57 8.14
C VAL A 134 -7.69 10.91 8.88
N ALA A 135 -8.91 11.13 8.41
CA ALA A 135 -10.09 10.47 8.98
C ALA A 135 -10.04 8.96 8.73
N MET A 136 -9.56 8.53 7.56
CA MET A 136 -9.42 7.12 7.22
C MET A 136 -8.40 6.40 8.11
N GLU A 137 -7.21 6.96 8.29
CA GLU A 137 -6.20 6.42 9.20
C GLU A 137 -6.72 6.32 10.63
N SER A 138 -7.42 7.37 11.10
CA SER A 138 -8.04 7.37 12.42
C SER A 138 -9.08 6.25 12.56
N ALA A 139 -9.91 6.03 11.54
CA ALA A 139 -10.89 4.96 11.54
C ALA A 139 -10.24 3.56 11.52
N ILE A 140 -9.16 3.37 10.75
CA ILE A 140 -8.40 2.10 10.74
C ILE A 140 -7.77 1.83 12.11
N ALA A 141 -7.18 2.85 12.73
CA ALA A 141 -6.58 2.74 14.06
C ALA A 141 -7.62 2.41 15.14
N GLN A 142 -8.78 3.08 15.12
CA GLN A 142 -9.88 2.81 16.05
C GLN A 142 -10.42 1.39 15.89
N ARG A 143 -10.61 0.93 14.65
CA ARG A 143 -11.07 -0.44 14.38
C ARG A 143 -10.11 -1.48 14.98
N ARG A 144 -8.81 -1.27 14.83
CA ARG A 144 -7.79 -2.17 15.38
C ARG A 144 -7.75 -2.18 16.89
N ALA A 145 -7.90 -1.01 17.53
CA ALA A 145 -7.98 -0.93 18.99
C ALA A 145 -9.14 -1.79 19.51
N PHE A 146 -10.28 -1.75 18.84
CA PHE A 146 -11.43 -2.57 19.19
C PHE A 146 -11.21 -4.07 18.98
N GLU A 147 -10.56 -4.47 17.89
CA GLU A 147 -10.23 -5.88 17.60
C GLU A 147 -9.19 -6.47 18.58
N LEU A 148 -8.39 -5.64 19.26
CA LEU A 148 -7.39 -6.08 20.24
C LEU A 148 -7.93 -6.20 21.67
N ASP A 149 -9.03 -5.51 21.99
CA ASP A 149 -9.69 -5.52 23.30
C ASP A 149 -10.71 -6.68 23.47
N SER A 150 -10.89 -7.50 22.43
CA SER A 150 -11.85 -8.63 22.38
C SER A 150 -11.15 -9.99 22.31
#